data_AF-A0A847WLN8-F1
#
_entry.id   AF-A0A847WLN8-F1
#
_cell.length_a   1.000
_cell.length_b   1.000
_cell.length_c   1.000
_cell.angle_alpha   90.00
_cell.angle_beta   90.00
_cell.angle_gamma   90.00
#
_symmetry.space_group_name_H-M   'P 1'
#
loop_
_entity.id
_entity.type
_entity.pdbx_description
1 polymer ?
#
loop_
_entity_poly.entity_id
_entity_poly.type
_entity_poly.pdbx_seq_one_letter_code
_entity_poly.pdbx_strand_id
1 'polypeptide(L)'
;AMGDAGVLQGIPRELAYRLAAQALLGSARMVLETQVHPGALKDQVCSPGGTTIEAVRILEKKGFRSAIIEAMEGCYQKTKEF
;
A
#
# COMPACT_ATOMS: atom_id res chain seq x y z
N ALA A 1 5.06 -7.29 5.51
CA ALA A 1 3.62 -6.97 5.69
C ALA A 1 2.73 -7.74 4.71
N MET A 2 2.58 -7.32 3.44
CA MET A 2 1.68 -8.00 2.48
C MET A 2 2.05 -9.47 2.22
N GLY A 3 3.34 -9.77 2.03
CA GLY A 3 3.81 -11.17 1.88
C GLY A 3 3.50 -12.02 3.11
N ASP A 4 3.70 -11.48 4.32
CA ASP A 4 3.39 -12.20 5.57
C ASP A 4 1.89 -12.44 5.74
N ALA A 5 1.04 -11.50 5.32
CA ALA A 5 -0.40 -11.69 5.27
C ALA A 5 -0.79 -12.79 4.28
N GLY A 6 -0.11 -12.89 3.13
CA GLY A 6 -0.30 -14.01 2.19
C GLY A 6 0.08 -15.36 2.82
N VAL A 7 1.19 -15.42 3.55
CA VAL A 7 1.61 -16.63 4.29
C VAL A 7 0.59 -17.01 5.35
N LEU A 8 0.01 -16.05 6.07
CA LEU A 8 -1.06 -16.29 7.05
C LEU A 8 -2.29 -16.94 6.40
N GLN A 9 -2.54 -16.67 5.12
CA GLN A 9 -3.62 -17.28 4.32
C GLN A 9 -3.18 -18.59 3.61
N GLY A 10 -2.00 -19.11 3.91
CA GLY A 10 -1.50 -20.38 3.37
C GLY A 10 -0.70 -20.29 2.07
N ILE A 11 -0.38 -19.08 1.58
CA ILE A 11 0.44 -18.93 0.37
C ILE A 11 1.91 -19.23 0.70
N PRO A 12 2.62 -20.03 -0.11
CA PRO A 12 4.07 -20.25 0.07
C PRO A 12 4.84 -18.93 0.12
N ARG A 13 5.76 -18.80 1.08
CA ARG A 13 6.43 -17.54 1.42
C ARG A 13 7.08 -16.84 0.23
N GLU A 14 7.82 -17.58 -0.58
CA GLU A 14 8.49 -17.03 -1.78
C GLU A 14 7.46 -16.45 -2.77
N LEU A 15 6.38 -17.19 -3.02
CA LEU A 15 5.30 -16.75 -3.90
C LEU A 15 4.57 -15.53 -3.32
N ALA A 16 4.29 -15.54 -2.01
CA ALA A 16 3.62 -14.43 -1.34
C ALA A 16 4.40 -13.11 -1.46
N TYR A 17 5.73 -13.16 -1.30
CA TYR A 17 6.58 -11.98 -1.51
C TYR A 17 6.61 -11.54 -2.98
N ARG A 18 6.69 -12.48 -3.94
CA ARG A 18 6.64 -12.14 -5.37
C ARG A 18 5.33 -11.45 -5.76
N LEU A 19 4.20 -11.99 -5.32
CA LEU A 19 2.88 -11.39 -5.58
C LEU A 19 2.76 -10.01 -4.95
N ALA A 20 3.20 -9.85 -3.69
CA ALA A 20 3.20 -8.56 -3.00
C ALA A 20 4.07 -7.52 -3.72
N ALA A 21 5.28 -7.89 -4.13
CA ALA A 21 6.19 -6.99 -4.84
C ALA A 21 5.61 -6.58 -6.20
N GLN A 22 5.04 -7.53 -6.95
CA GLN A 22 4.44 -7.25 -8.25
C GLN A 22 3.21 -6.35 -8.15
N ALA A 23 2.38 -6.54 -7.11
CA ALA A 23 1.23 -5.67 -6.86
C ALA A 23 1.65 -4.22 -6.56
N LEU A 24 2.71 -4.03 -5.77
CA LEU A 24 3.27 -2.70 -5.49
C LEU A 24 3.88 -2.06 -6.74
N LEU A 25 4.63 -2.83 -7.53
CA LEU A 25 5.19 -2.36 -8.80
C LEU A 25 4.10 -1.91 -9.76
N GLY A 26 3.05 -2.71 -9.95
CA GLY A 26 1.91 -2.37 -10.81
C GLY A 26 1.18 -1.11 -10.33
N SER A 27 0.99 -0.96 -9.02
CA SER A 27 0.36 0.22 -8.42
C SER A 27 1.18 1.49 -8.64
N ALA A 28 2.50 1.43 -8.41
CA ALA A 28 3.40 2.55 -8.66
C ALA A 28 3.43 2.94 -10.14
N ARG A 29 3.53 1.93 -11.02
CA ARG A 29 3.50 2.12 -12.47
C ARG A 29 2.21 2.81 -12.93
N MET A 30 1.06 2.39 -12.40
CA MET A 30 -0.23 2.99 -12.74
C MET A 30 -0.27 4.48 -12.42
N VAL A 31 0.23 4.90 -11.25
CA VAL A 31 0.30 6.32 -10.88
C VAL A 31 1.19 7.09 -11.84
N LEU A 32 2.38 6.57 -12.14
CA LEU A 32 3.36 7.25 -12.99
C LEU A 32 2.94 7.32 -14.47
N GLU A 33 2.32 6.28 -14.99
CA GLU A 33 1.93 6.24 -16.42
C GLU A 33 0.62 6.96 -16.69
N THR A 34 -0.36 6.84 -15.79
CA THR A 34 -1.69 7.46 -16.02
C THR A 34 -1.72 8.92 -15.62
N GLN A 35 -0.83 9.37 -14.73
CA GLN A 35 -0.83 10.72 -14.14
C GLN A 35 -2.18 11.08 -13.46
N VAL A 36 -3.02 10.08 -13.18
CA VAL A 36 -4.28 10.24 -12.47
C VAL A 36 -4.00 10.34 -10.97
N HIS A 37 -4.74 11.22 -10.29
CA HIS A 37 -4.62 11.37 -8.85
C HIS A 37 -4.80 10.01 -8.13
N PRO A 38 -3.92 9.63 -7.17
CA PRO A 38 -3.98 8.33 -6.51
C PRO A 38 -5.31 8.03 -5.81
N GLY A 39 -6.01 9.07 -5.34
CA GLY A 39 -7.36 8.93 -4.78
C GLY A 39 -8.38 8.38 -5.80
N ALA A 40 -8.32 8.85 -7.05
CA ALA A 40 -9.20 8.39 -8.12
C ALA A 40 -8.83 6.98 -8.59
N LEU A 41 -7.53 6.65 -8.68
CA LEU A 41 -7.09 5.28 -8.96
C LEU A 41 -7.56 4.30 -7.87
N LYS A 42 -7.48 4.71 -6.60
CA LYS A 42 -8.04 3.95 -5.47
C LYS A 42 -9.55 3.74 -5.63
N ASP A 43 -10.30 4.75 -6.08
CA ASP A 43 -11.74 4.61 -6.33
C ASP A 43 -12.04 3.63 -7.48
N GLN A 44 -11.22 3.61 -8.54
CA GLN A 44 -11.38 2.70 -9.69
C GLN A 44 -11.24 1.21 -9.31
N VAL A 45 -10.45 0.88 -8.28
CA VAL A 45 -10.23 -0.50 -7.83
C VAL A 45 -11.07 -0.90 -6.61
N CYS A 46 -11.84 0.04 -6.05
CA CYS A 46 -12.68 -0.18 -4.87
C CYS A 46 -14.15 -0.35 -5.27
N SER A 47 -14.55 -1.57 -5.62
CA SER A 47 -15.96 -1.87 -5.89
C SER A 47 -16.83 -1.75 -4.62
N PRO A 48 -18.12 -1.37 -4.74
CA PRO A 48 -19.05 -1.29 -3.61
C PRO A 48 -19.14 -2.62 -2.84
N GLY A 49 -18.86 -2.59 -1.53
CA GLY A 49 -18.87 -3.78 -0.66
C GLY A 49 -17.77 -4.82 -0.95
N GLY A 50 -16.80 -4.49 -1.80
CA GLY A 50 -15.72 -5.40 -2.19
C GLY A 50 -14.61 -5.58 -1.14
N THR A 51 -13.72 -6.53 -1.40
CA THR A 51 -12.58 -6.84 -0.52
C THR A 51 -11.57 -5.69 -0.44
N THR A 52 -11.34 -4.97 -1.55
CA THR A 52 -10.39 -3.84 -1.60
C THR A 52 -10.83 -2.70 -0.71
N ILE A 53 -12.12 -2.31 -0.74
CA ILE A 53 -12.61 -1.19 0.07
C ILE A 53 -12.63 -1.56 1.57
N GLU A 54 -12.86 -2.82 1.91
CA GLU A 54 -12.73 -3.30 3.29
C GLU A 54 -11.29 -3.24 3.80
N ALA A 55 -10.32 -3.62 2.96
CA ALA A 55 -8.90 -3.45 3.28
C ALA A 55 -8.53 -1.97 3.48
N VAL A 56 -9.00 -1.08 2.60
CA VAL A 56 -8.80 0.37 2.74
C VAL A 56 -9.39 0.88 4.05
N ARG A 57 -10.63 0.51 4.39
CA ARG A 57 -11.28 0.87 5.68
C ARG A 57 -10.42 0.48 6.88
N ILE A 58 -9.83 -0.72 6.87
CA ILE A 58 -8.96 -1.20 7.95
C ILE A 58 -7.66 -0.38 8.01
N LEU A 59 -7.04 -0.10 6.86
CA LEU A 59 -5.82 0.72 6.79
C LEU A 59 -6.06 2.13 7.33
N GLU A 60 -7.18 2.75 6.97
CA GLU A 60 -7.58 4.07 7.49
C GLU A 60 -7.84 4.01 9.00
N LYS A 61 -8.57 2.99 9.49
CA LYS A 61 -8.80 2.78 10.94
C LYS A 61 -7.49 2.63 11.73
N LYS A 62 -6.44 2.10 11.09
CA LYS A 62 -5.11 1.93 11.69
C LYS A 62 -4.20 3.14 11.51
N GLY A 63 -4.68 4.23 10.90
CA GLY A 63 -3.91 5.46 10.71
C GLY A 63 -2.80 5.34 9.69
N PHE A 64 -2.92 4.46 8.69
CA PHE A 64 -1.84 4.14 7.76
C PHE A 64 -1.25 5.38 7.07
N ARG A 65 -2.08 6.30 6.57
CA ARG A 65 -1.60 7.53 5.91
C ARG A 65 -0.77 8.40 6.84
N SER A 66 -1.26 8.61 8.06
CA SER A 66 -0.55 9.40 9.08
C SER A 66 0.79 8.75 9.43
N ALA A 67 0.82 7.43 9.62
CA ALA A 67 2.05 6.71 9.91
C ALA A 67 3.14 6.88 8.82
N ILE A 68 2.75 6.88 7.54
CA ILE A 68 3.69 7.12 6.44
C ILE A 68 4.20 8.56 6.44
N ILE A 69 3.33 9.55 6.66
CA ILE A 69 3.71 10.97 6.71
C ILE A 69 4.71 11.21 7.85
N GLU A 70 4.39 10.74 9.06
CA GLU A 70 5.25 10.88 10.24
C GLU A 70 6.62 10.19 10.03
N ALA A 71 6.63 9.01 9.40
CA ALA A 71 7.88 8.31 9.09
C ALA A 71 8.77 9.10 8.13
N MET A 72 8.19 9.70 7.09
CA MET A 72 8.94 10.51 6.12
C MET A 72 9.45 11.81 6.72
N GLU A 73 8.65 12.45 7.59
CA GLU A 73 9.08 13.63 8.33
C GLU A 73 10.25 13.30 9.28
N GLY A 74 10.16 12.20 10.02
CA GLY A 74 11.25 11.71 10.87
C GLY A 74 12.54 11.46 10.08
N CYS A 75 12.44 10.84 8.90
CA CYS A 75 13.58 10.69 7.99
C CYS A 75 14.19 12.04 7.61
N TYR A 76 13.37 13.00 7.19
CA TYR A 76 13.83 14.33 6.79
C TYR A 76 14.51 15.10 7.93
N GLN A 77 13.92 15.08 9.13
CA GLN A 77 14.52 15.71 10.30
C GLN A 77 15.87 15.08 10.64
N LYS A 78 15.98 13.75 10.57
CA LYS A 78 17.26 13.07 10.81
C LYS A 78 18.32 13.45 9.78
N THR A 79 17.94 13.66 8.51
CA THR A 79 18.86 14.13 7.48
C THR A 79 19.47 15.50 7.79
N LYS A 80 18.74 16.40 8.46
CA LYS A 80 19.25 17.72 8.85
C LYS A 80 20.27 17.69 10.00
N GLU A 81 20.32 16.59 10.74
CA GLU A 81 21.28 16.40 11.85
C GLU A 81 22.64 15.87 11.37
N PHE A 82 22.73 15.42 10.11
CA PHE A 82 23.98 15.01 9.45
C PHE A 82 24.59 16.19 8.69
#